data_AF-A0A1C7WA54-F1
#
_entry.id   AF-A0A1C7WA54-F1
#
_cell.length_a   1.000
_cell.length_b   1.000
_cell.length_c   1.000
_cell.angle_alpha   90.00
_cell.angle_beta   90.00
_cell.angle_gamma   90.00
#
_symmetry.space_group_name_H-M   'P 1'
#
loop_
_entity.id
_entity.type
_entity.pdbx_description
1 polymer ?
#
loop_
_entity_poly.entity_id
_entity_poly.type
_entity_poly.pdbx_seq_one_letter_code
_entity_poly.pdbx_strand_id
1 'polypeptide(L)'
;MTKEEKFTLAKLQAFTATDFEQYRERGEEARLRLSSAVIAALGLPDCWQIDCEHRQEWCGVHPVHLRLSHVSAPRVPIDIISPSHESPYWYGRLWFEDAGSVVWFYSADSFNPEAIRAMIARLDEYIRAGYTESNGLAAALRMGGHGV
;
A
#
# COMPACT_ATOMS: atom_id res chain seq x y z
N MET A 1 27.06 0.88 18.34
CA MET A 1 26.67 1.79 17.25
C MET A 1 26.41 0.93 16.01
N THR A 2 25.19 0.47 15.81
CA THR A 2 24.78 -0.29 14.62
C THR A 2 24.72 0.68 13.45
N LYS A 3 25.42 0.37 12.35
CA LYS A 3 25.33 1.12 11.09
C LYS A 3 23.85 1.20 10.71
N GLU A 4 23.28 2.39 10.59
CA GLU A 4 21.91 2.54 10.11
C GLU A 4 21.80 1.89 8.73
N GLU A 5 20.97 0.87 8.63
CA GLU A 5 20.73 0.17 7.39
C GLU A 5 19.93 1.09 6.46
N LYS A 6 20.55 1.53 5.36
CA LYS A 6 19.89 2.40 4.39
C LYS A 6 19.16 1.55 3.35
N PHE A 7 17.85 1.75 3.23
CA PHE A 7 17.05 1.16 2.14
C PHE A 7 17.22 2.00 0.88
N THR A 8 17.78 1.40 -0.17
CA THR A 8 17.75 1.94 -1.53
C THR A 8 16.57 1.35 -2.29
N LEU A 9 16.10 2.04 -3.35
CA LEU A 9 15.05 1.49 -4.20
C LEU A 9 15.44 0.11 -4.78
N ALA A 10 16.67 -0.01 -5.27
CA ALA A 10 17.19 -1.29 -5.80
C ALA A 10 17.15 -2.41 -4.76
N LYS A 11 17.37 -2.09 -3.48
CA LYS A 11 17.26 -3.06 -2.39
C LYS A 11 15.81 -3.49 -2.15
N LEU A 12 14.87 -2.55 -2.09
CA LEU A 12 13.44 -2.84 -1.93
C LEU A 12 12.88 -3.65 -3.11
N GLN A 13 13.37 -3.40 -4.33
CA GLN A 13 13.02 -4.14 -5.54
C GLN A 13 13.54 -5.59 -5.53
N ALA A 14 14.69 -5.83 -4.90
CA ALA A 14 15.32 -7.15 -4.83
C ALA A 14 14.81 -8.01 -3.66
N PHE A 15 14.01 -7.45 -2.75
CA PHE A 15 13.51 -8.19 -1.59
C PHE A 15 12.53 -9.28 -1.98
N THR A 16 12.76 -10.45 -1.41
CA THR A 16 11.80 -11.55 -1.39
C THR A 16 10.81 -11.38 -0.24
N ALA A 17 9.73 -12.17 -0.23
CA ALA A 17 8.81 -12.23 0.90
C ALA A 17 9.54 -12.53 2.23
N THR A 18 10.53 -13.43 2.20
CA THR A 18 11.35 -13.76 3.38
C THR A 18 12.17 -12.57 3.86
N ASP A 19 12.73 -11.76 2.95
CA ASP A 19 13.47 -10.56 3.35
C ASP A 19 12.56 -9.57 4.06
N PHE A 20 11.35 -9.32 3.53
CA PHE A 20 10.35 -8.49 4.19
C PHE A 20 9.98 -9.02 5.58
N GLU A 21 9.75 -10.33 5.68
CA GLU A 21 9.35 -10.99 6.92
C GLU A 21 10.40 -10.90 8.02
N GLN A 22 11.68 -11.00 7.67
CA GLN A 22 12.77 -10.79 8.64
C GLN A 22 12.72 -9.40 9.30
N TYR A 23 12.26 -8.36 8.61
CA TYR A 23 12.10 -7.04 9.23
C TYR A 23 10.90 -6.97 10.16
N ARG A 24 9.81 -7.69 9.84
CA ARG A 24 8.67 -7.83 10.74
C ARG A 24 9.09 -8.55 12.02
N GLU A 25 9.83 -9.65 11.90
CA GLU A 25 10.29 -10.49 13.02
C GLU A 25 11.31 -9.78 13.93
N ARG A 26 12.09 -8.83 13.40
CA ARG A 26 13.01 -7.98 14.18
C ARG A 26 12.30 -7.00 15.11
N GLY A 27 10.99 -6.84 14.98
CA GLY A 27 10.16 -6.00 15.83
C GLY A 27 9.80 -4.63 15.23
N GLU A 28 9.03 -3.88 16.01
CA GLU A 28 8.35 -2.64 15.58
C GLU A 28 9.27 -1.61 14.94
N GLU A 29 10.45 -1.35 15.52
CA GLU A 29 11.35 -0.32 15.01
C GLU A 29 11.93 -0.67 13.63
N ALA A 30 12.25 -1.94 13.41
CA ALA A 30 12.75 -2.43 12.13
C ALA A 30 11.65 -2.38 11.07
N ARG A 31 10.43 -2.77 11.45
CA ARG A 31 9.24 -2.70 10.60
C ARG A 31 8.90 -1.26 10.22
N LEU A 32 8.91 -0.33 11.17
CA LEU A 32 8.65 1.09 10.92
C LEU A 32 9.66 1.69 9.96
N ARG A 33 10.96 1.36 10.12
CA ARG A 33 12.01 1.82 9.19
C ARG A 33 11.79 1.31 7.78
N LEU A 34 11.39 0.04 7.62
CA LEU A 34 11.05 -0.55 6.34
C LEU A 34 9.82 0.13 5.72
N SER A 35 8.72 0.29 6.47
CA SER A 35 7.52 0.99 6.01
C SER A 35 7.83 2.43 5.59
N SER A 36 8.63 3.15 6.38
CA SER A 36 9.06 4.52 6.07
C SER A 36 9.88 4.61 4.78
N ALA A 37 10.72 3.61 4.50
CA ALA A 37 11.48 3.56 3.25
C ALA A 37 10.57 3.32 2.03
N VAL A 38 9.53 2.47 2.17
CA VAL A 38 8.54 2.26 1.12
C VAL A 38 7.72 3.53 0.88
N ILE A 39 7.26 4.20 1.94
CA ILE A 39 6.55 5.49 1.86
C ILE A 39 7.41 6.52 1.11
N ALA A 40 8.68 6.67 1.50
CA ALA A 40 9.60 7.61 0.87
C ALA A 40 9.83 7.29 -0.62
N ALA A 41 9.91 6.00 -0.99
CA ALA A 41 10.07 5.58 -2.37
C ALA A 41 8.80 5.78 -3.23
N LEU A 42 7.62 5.70 -2.62
CA LEU A 42 6.36 6.02 -3.29
C LEU A 42 6.26 7.50 -3.63
N GLY A 43 6.66 8.39 -2.72
CA GLY A 43 6.73 9.83 -2.98
C GLY A 43 5.39 10.40 -3.48
N LEU A 44 4.30 10.08 -2.79
CA LEU A 44 2.96 10.51 -3.20
C LEU A 44 2.75 12.02 -2.96
N PRO A 45 1.87 12.67 -3.74
CA PRO A 45 1.52 14.08 -3.53
C PRO A 45 0.83 14.33 -2.18
N ASP A 46 0.89 15.57 -1.69
CA ASP A 46 0.34 15.99 -0.38
C ASP A 46 -1.19 15.81 -0.24
N CYS A 47 -1.92 15.56 -1.34
CA CYS A 47 -3.34 15.20 -1.29
C CYS A 47 -3.59 13.79 -0.73
N TRP A 48 -2.53 13.00 -0.53
CA TRP A 48 -2.55 11.68 0.09
C TRP A 48 -1.91 11.70 1.47
N GLN A 49 -2.68 11.31 2.47
CA GLN A 49 -2.16 10.96 3.78
C GLN A 49 -1.85 9.46 3.81
N ILE A 50 -0.77 9.08 4.49
CA ILE A 50 -0.30 7.69 4.54
C ILE A 50 -0.01 7.33 5.99
N ASP A 51 -0.75 6.34 6.50
CA ASP A 51 -0.46 5.64 7.73
C ASP A 51 0.19 4.29 7.43
N CYS A 52 0.93 3.73 8.39
CA CYS A 52 1.46 2.38 8.29
C CYS A 52 1.19 1.56 9.55
N GLU A 53 1.08 0.26 9.38
CA GLU A 53 0.93 -0.65 10.52
C GLU A 53 2.25 -0.79 11.28
N HIS A 54 2.19 -0.61 12.59
CA HIS A 54 3.35 -0.71 13.47
C HIS A 54 3.45 -2.10 14.10
N ARG A 55 2.31 -2.62 14.57
CA ARG A 55 2.21 -3.89 15.30
C ARG A 55 1.15 -4.79 14.66
N GLN A 56 -0.08 -4.69 15.14
CA GLN A 56 -1.19 -5.55 14.73
C GLN A 56 -2.50 -4.77 14.66
N GLU A 57 -2.41 -3.45 14.47
CA GLU A 57 -3.57 -2.57 14.35
C GLU A 57 -4.51 -3.03 13.22
N TRP A 58 -3.94 -3.66 12.20
CA TRP A 58 -4.58 -4.23 11.01
C TRP A 58 -4.17 -5.71 10.81
N CYS A 59 -4.15 -6.47 11.92
CA CYS A 59 -3.82 -7.90 12.03
C CYS A 59 -2.34 -8.29 11.94
N GLY A 60 -1.44 -7.41 11.52
CA GLY A 60 0.01 -7.64 11.50
C GLY A 60 0.48 -8.64 10.43
N VAL A 61 -0.37 -8.98 9.46
CA VAL A 61 -0.12 -10.04 8.48
C VAL A 61 0.99 -9.67 7.48
N HIS A 62 1.03 -8.42 7.04
CA HIS A 62 1.97 -7.97 6.02
C HIS A 62 3.14 -7.20 6.65
N PRO A 63 4.40 -7.53 6.33
CA PRO A 63 5.56 -6.78 6.82
C PRO A 63 5.44 -5.26 6.60
N VAL A 64 4.97 -4.84 5.42
CA VAL A 64 4.55 -3.46 5.16
C VAL A 64 3.07 -3.47 4.82
N HIS A 65 2.30 -2.73 5.61
CA HIS A 65 0.89 -2.44 5.35
C HIS A 65 0.74 -0.92 5.46
N LEU A 66 0.45 -0.29 4.34
CA LEU A 66 0.20 1.15 4.26
C LEU A 66 -1.30 1.35 4.04
N ARG A 67 -1.87 2.32 4.75
CA ARG A 67 -3.24 2.79 4.51
C ARG A 67 -3.20 4.24 4.09
N LEU A 68 -3.71 4.49 2.89
CA LEU A 68 -3.74 5.76 2.24
C LEU A 68 -5.15 6.34 2.34
N SER A 69 -5.25 7.65 2.55
CA SER A 69 -6.50 8.39 2.49
C SER A 69 -6.30 9.66 1.68
N HIS A 70 -7.26 9.95 0.81
CA HIS A 70 -7.23 11.17 -0.01
C HIS A 70 -7.96 12.30 0.71
N VAL A 71 -7.46 13.54 0.65
CA VAL A 71 -8.08 14.70 1.33
C VAL A 71 -9.54 14.95 0.92
N SER A 72 -9.91 14.62 -0.31
CA SER A 72 -11.29 14.73 -0.82
C SER A 72 -12.15 13.48 -0.59
N ALA A 73 -11.55 12.37 -0.14
CA ALA A 73 -12.24 11.11 0.17
C ALA A 73 -11.63 10.45 1.43
N PRO A 74 -11.58 11.14 2.59
CA PRO A 74 -10.78 10.72 3.73
C PRO A 74 -11.30 9.45 4.42
N ARG A 75 -12.55 9.07 4.14
CA ARG A 75 -13.23 7.88 4.68
C ARG A 75 -13.03 6.63 3.84
N VAL A 76 -12.32 6.74 2.72
CA VAL A 76 -12.11 5.66 1.75
C VAL A 76 -10.67 5.16 1.89
N PRO A 77 -10.41 4.14 2.74
CA PRO A 77 -9.06 3.64 2.95
C PRO A 77 -8.60 2.81 1.77
N ILE A 78 -7.42 3.15 1.24
CA ILE A 78 -6.74 2.40 0.18
C ILE A 78 -5.51 1.72 0.79
N ASP A 79 -5.41 0.40 0.69
CA ASP A 79 -4.28 -0.32 1.27
C ASP A 79 -3.22 -0.62 0.18
N ILE A 80 -1.94 -0.40 0.50
CA ILE A 80 -0.79 -0.96 -0.23
C ILE A 80 -0.06 -1.93 0.72
N ILE A 81 0.03 -3.20 0.33
CA ILE A 81 0.57 -4.28 1.18
C ILE A 81 1.71 -5.01 0.49
N SER A 82 2.75 -5.35 1.24
CA SER A 82 3.91 -6.09 0.74
C SER A 82 3.68 -7.60 0.66
N PRO A 83 4.58 -8.30 -0.05
CA PRO A 83 4.77 -9.73 0.14
C PRO A 83 4.95 -10.09 1.61
N SER A 84 4.45 -11.27 1.97
CA SER A 84 4.52 -11.90 3.29
C SER A 84 4.62 -13.42 3.11
N HIS A 85 4.68 -14.18 4.20
CA HIS A 85 4.57 -15.64 4.13
C HIS A 85 3.24 -16.14 3.53
N GLU A 86 2.18 -15.31 3.57
CA GLU A 86 0.86 -15.68 3.03
C GLU A 86 0.70 -15.35 1.54
N SER A 87 1.43 -14.35 1.04
CA SER A 87 1.39 -13.97 -0.37
C SER A 87 2.74 -13.44 -0.86
N PRO A 88 3.23 -13.88 -2.02
CA PRO A 88 4.49 -13.40 -2.57
C PRO A 88 4.37 -12.05 -3.32
N TYR A 89 3.19 -11.43 -3.36
CA TYR A 89 2.94 -10.24 -4.19
C TYR A 89 2.74 -8.97 -3.35
N TRP A 90 3.16 -7.86 -3.95
CA TRP A 90 2.65 -6.54 -3.60
C TRP A 90 1.23 -6.39 -4.11
N TYR A 91 0.35 -5.82 -3.29
CA TYR A 91 -1.00 -5.51 -3.70
C TYR A 91 -1.39 -4.07 -3.41
N GLY A 92 -2.27 -3.55 -4.26
CA GLY A 92 -3.10 -2.39 -3.96
C GLY A 92 -4.56 -2.78 -3.96
N ARG A 93 -5.26 -2.45 -2.87
CA ARG A 93 -6.69 -2.77 -2.73
C ARG A 93 -7.50 -1.63 -2.12
N LEU A 94 -8.79 -1.68 -2.40
CA LEU A 94 -9.82 -0.82 -1.83
C LEU A 94 -10.93 -1.71 -1.28
N TRP A 95 -11.41 -1.42 -0.07
CA TRP A 95 -12.54 -2.13 0.53
C TRP A 95 -13.87 -1.51 0.10
N PHE A 96 -14.90 -2.33 -0.09
CA PHE A 96 -16.29 -1.85 -0.09
C PHE A 96 -16.70 -1.44 1.34
N GLU A 97 -17.75 -0.61 1.47
CA GLU A 97 -18.18 -0.05 2.76
C GLU A 97 -18.54 -1.12 3.81
N ASP A 98 -19.04 -2.28 3.37
CA ASP A 98 -19.40 -3.40 4.24
C ASP A 98 -18.21 -4.26 4.67
N ALA A 99 -17.00 -3.95 4.18
CA ALA A 99 -15.78 -4.73 4.32
C ALA A 99 -15.92 -6.22 3.90
N GLY A 100 -17.00 -6.59 3.20
CA GLY A 100 -17.27 -7.95 2.74
C GLY A 100 -16.59 -8.27 1.40
N SER A 101 -16.17 -7.25 0.67
CA SER A 101 -15.47 -7.39 -0.61
C SER A 101 -14.37 -6.35 -0.76
N VAL A 102 -13.44 -6.63 -1.67
CA VAL A 102 -12.36 -5.72 -2.06
C VAL A 102 -12.30 -5.61 -3.58
N VAL A 103 -11.77 -4.49 -4.06
CA VAL A 103 -11.25 -4.36 -5.42
C VAL A 103 -9.74 -4.36 -5.36
N TRP A 104 -9.11 -5.27 -6.11
CA TRP A 104 -7.67 -5.26 -6.32
C TRP A 104 -7.35 -4.44 -7.55
N PHE A 105 -6.58 -3.36 -7.39
CA PHE A 105 -6.19 -2.49 -8.51
C PHE A 105 -4.72 -2.62 -8.87
N TYR A 106 -3.93 -3.31 -8.05
CA TYR A 106 -2.51 -3.52 -8.31
C TYR A 106 -2.06 -4.87 -7.78
N SER A 107 -1.21 -5.57 -8.54
CA SER A 107 -0.53 -6.81 -8.16
C SER A 107 0.81 -6.88 -8.88
N ALA A 108 1.91 -7.11 -8.15
CA ALA A 108 3.23 -7.35 -8.74
C ALA A 108 4.11 -8.18 -7.81
N ASP A 109 5.05 -8.95 -8.37
CA ASP A 109 6.01 -9.77 -7.63
C ASP A 109 7.16 -8.95 -7.02
N SER A 110 7.34 -7.72 -7.48
CA SER A 110 8.45 -6.84 -7.13
C SER A 110 7.94 -5.43 -6.82
N PHE A 111 8.67 -4.73 -5.97
CA PHE A 111 8.27 -3.37 -5.58
C PHE A 111 8.51 -2.39 -6.74
N ASN A 112 7.44 -1.94 -7.38
CA ASN A 112 7.51 -0.95 -8.44
C ASN A 112 6.77 0.35 -8.03
N PRO A 113 7.47 1.34 -7.48
CA PRO A 113 6.83 2.57 -7.01
C PRO A 113 6.24 3.40 -8.14
N GLU A 114 6.76 3.32 -9.37
CA GLU A 114 6.20 4.02 -10.53
C GLU A 114 4.85 3.43 -10.93
N ALA A 115 4.74 2.10 -10.97
CA ALA A 115 3.49 1.43 -11.28
C ALA A 115 2.43 1.66 -10.20
N ILE A 116 2.83 1.63 -8.91
CA ILE A 116 1.93 1.97 -7.79
C ILE A 116 1.48 3.42 -7.92
N ARG A 117 2.39 4.38 -8.16
CA ARG A 117 2.03 5.79 -8.39
C ARG A 117 1.06 5.98 -9.54
N ALA A 118 1.24 5.26 -10.65
CA ALA A 118 0.33 5.33 -11.78
C ALA A 118 -1.09 4.86 -11.41
N MET A 119 -1.21 3.84 -10.56
CA MET A 119 -2.51 3.41 -10.04
C MET A 119 -3.12 4.41 -9.06
N ILE A 120 -2.31 4.98 -8.16
CA ILE A 120 -2.77 6.03 -7.24
C ILE A 120 -3.21 7.29 -8.00
N ALA A 121 -2.53 7.65 -9.09
CA ALA A 121 -2.95 8.77 -9.95
C ALA A 121 -4.32 8.53 -10.61
N ARG A 122 -4.60 7.30 -11.05
CA ARG A 122 -5.93 6.93 -11.55
C ARG A 122 -7.01 7.04 -10.46
N LEU A 123 -6.70 6.60 -9.24
CA LEU A 123 -7.60 6.77 -8.09
C LEU A 123 -7.89 8.26 -7.83
N ASP A 124 -6.86 9.11 -7.87
CA ASP A 124 -6.99 10.57 -7.76
C ASP A 124 -7.91 11.15 -8.85
N GLU A 125 -7.77 10.71 -10.11
CA GLU A 125 -8.66 11.12 -11.20
C GLU A 125 -10.13 10.79 -10.92
N TYR A 126 -10.43 9.57 -10.46
CA TYR A 126 -11.79 9.19 -10.09
C TYR A 126 -12.31 9.99 -8.89
N ILE A 127 -11.48 10.18 -7.86
CA ILE A 127 -11.88 10.96 -6.68
C ILE A 127 -12.19 12.41 -7.08
N ARG A 128 -11.38 13.02 -7.95
CA ARG A 128 -11.63 14.36 -8.52
C ARG A 128 -12.87 14.42 -9.41
N ALA A 129 -13.24 13.31 -10.06
CA ALA A 129 -14.48 13.18 -10.80
C ALA A 129 -15.73 13.01 -9.89
N GLY A 130 -15.54 12.92 -8.57
CA GLY A 130 -16.63 12.88 -7.58
C GLY A 130 -16.89 11.51 -6.96
N TYR A 131 -16.08 10.49 -7.27
CA TYR A 131 -16.20 9.18 -6.64
C TYR A 131 -15.53 9.17 -5.26
N THR A 132 -16.19 9.77 -4.26
CA THR A 132 -15.65 9.99 -2.90
C THR A 132 -16.11 8.97 -1.86
N GLU A 133 -16.94 8.00 -2.25
CA GLU A 133 -17.42 6.92 -1.40
C GLU A 133 -16.88 5.57 -1.89
N SER A 134 -16.60 4.65 -0.96
CA SER A 134 -15.86 3.41 -1.27
C SER A 134 -16.55 2.56 -2.34
N ASN A 135 -17.87 2.38 -2.25
CA ASN A 135 -18.62 1.57 -3.21
C ASN A 135 -18.61 2.19 -4.61
N GLY A 136 -18.75 3.52 -4.69
CA GLY A 136 -18.73 4.25 -5.95
C GLY A 136 -17.36 4.21 -6.62
N LEU A 137 -16.29 4.44 -5.84
CA LEU A 137 -14.92 4.39 -6.33
C LEU A 137 -14.54 2.97 -6.77
N ALA A 138 -14.87 1.96 -5.97
CA ALA A 138 -14.65 0.56 -6.29
C ALA A 138 -15.37 0.13 -7.59
N ALA A 139 -16.62 0.53 -7.76
CA ALA A 139 -17.38 0.28 -8.99
C ALA A 139 -16.75 1.00 -10.20
N ALA A 140 -16.32 2.26 -10.04
CA ALA A 140 -15.66 3.02 -11.10
C ALA A 140 -14.35 2.36 -11.56
N LEU A 141 -13.52 1.87 -10.63
CA LEU A 141 -12.30 1.13 -10.95
C LEU A 141 -12.58 -0.14 -11.77
N ARG A 142 -13.59 -0.93 -11.37
CA ARG A 142 -13.99 -2.14 -12.10
C ARG A 142 -14.49 -1.81 -13.50
N MET A 143 -15.38 -0.84 -13.62
CA MET A 143 -15.94 -0.42 -14.91
C MET A 143 -14.88 0.18 -15.84
N GLY A 144 -13.85 0.82 -15.30
CA GLY A 144 -12.69 1.32 -16.03
C GLY A 144 -11.66 0.24 -16.41
N GLY A 145 -11.84 -1.02 -15.99
CA GLY A 145 -10.85 -2.08 -16.21
C GLY A 145 -9.56 -1.89 -15.39
N HIS A 146 -9.65 -1.14 -14.29
CA HIS A 146 -8.53 -0.82 -13.40
C HIS A 146 -8.62 -1.54 -12.05
N GLY A 147 -9.60 -2.42 -11.89
CA GLY A 147 -9.73 -3.26 -10.72
C GLY A 147 -10.48 -4.54 -11.02
N VAL A 148 -10.16 -5.60 -10.26
CA VAL A 148 -10.87 -6.89 -10.25
C VAL A 148 -11.52 -7.11 -8.89
#